data_AF-A0A7K4HL60-F1
#
_entry.id   AF-A0A7K4HL60-F1
#
_cell.length_a   1.000
_cell.length_b   1.000
_cell.length_c   1.000
_cell.angle_alpha   90.00
_cell.angle_beta   90.00
_cell.angle_gamma   90.00
#
_symmetry.space_group_name_H-M   'P 1'
#
loop_
_entity.id
_entity.type
_entity.pdbx_description
1 polymer ?
#
loop_
_entity_poly.entity_id
_entity_poly.type
_entity_poly.pdbx_seq_one_letter_code
_entity_poly.pdbx_strand_id
1 'polypeptide(L)'
;RTHWFEVKDNSNNPDTIITLHWDSSAGSAYFIIADANEDFLTPVTTYSSSPATINMGNLAAGWYQVICAPTAGTVNRDYTITIECEKDYTLSGEPTNTPVFTGVAPQSNIICLKVLDDTGSGTDQMLLNAFTWISNNGKNPAYNITTVSMSLGFGGGIVPTVDTAINNLVDEGFICVTSAGNDGTVIPIGSPGIAQKCITVGSVNDAFEVVYYSSNGDNTYY
;
A
#
# COMPACT_ATOMS: atom_id res chain seq x y z
N ARG A 1 8.46 -18.19 2.47
CA ARG A 1 7.61 -16.99 2.24
C ARG A 1 8.32 -16.10 1.23
N THR A 2 7.58 -15.44 0.35
CA THR A 2 8.15 -14.65 -0.75
C THR A 2 7.81 -13.17 -0.56
N HIS A 3 8.76 -12.29 -0.83
CA HIS A 3 8.57 -10.84 -0.83
C HIS A 3 9.03 -10.27 -2.17
N TRP A 4 8.16 -9.52 -2.83
CA TRP A 4 8.44 -8.93 -4.15
C TRP A 4 8.91 -7.49 -4.01
N PHE A 5 9.81 -7.08 -4.90
CA PHE A 5 10.24 -5.70 -5.05
C PHE A 5 10.52 -5.36 -6.52
N GLU A 6 10.45 -4.09 -6.86
CA GLU A 6 10.66 -3.59 -8.22
C GLU A 6 11.85 -2.63 -8.25
N VAL A 7 12.72 -2.80 -9.24
CA VAL A 7 13.75 -1.83 -9.60
C VAL A 7 13.22 -1.02 -10.80
N LYS A 8 12.94 0.27 -10.59
CA LYS A 8 12.27 1.11 -11.59
C LYS A 8 13.19 1.76 -12.62
N ASP A 9 14.44 2.06 -12.27
CA ASP A 9 15.39 2.73 -13.17
C ASP A 9 16.86 2.36 -12.87
N ASN A 10 17.63 2.11 -13.92
CA ASN A 10 19.06 1.81 -13.90
C ASN A 10 19.88 2.85 -14.73
N SER A 11 19.29 3.99 -15.08
CA SER A 11 19.99 5.02 -15.87
C SER A 11 21.27 5.56 -15.19
N ASN A 12 21.33 5.49 -13.86
CA ASN A 12 22.43 6.00 -13.04
C ASN A 12 23.26 4.91 -12.33
N ASN A 13 23.01 3.63 -12.64
CA ASN A 13 23.65 2.47 -12.01
C ASN A 13 23.69 2.47 -10.46
N PRO A 14 22.57 2.72 -9.74
CA PRO A 14 22.60 2.66 -8.29
C PRO A 14 22.65 1.20 -7.79
N ASP A 15 23.49 0.95 -6.78
CA ASP A 15 23.53 -0.37 -6.15
C ASP A 15 22.22 -0.64 -5.41
N THR A 16 21.70 -1.86 -5.55
CA THR A 16 20.57 -2.37 -4.77
C THR A 16 21.12 -3.15 -3.58
N ILE A 17 20.85 -2.67 -2.37
CA ILE A 17 21.28 -3.29 -1.12
C ILE A 17 20.06 -3.94 -0.47
N ILE A 18 20.16 -5.23 -0.19
CA ILE A 18 19.13 -5.98 0.52
C ILE A 18 19.67 -6.35 1.89
N THR A 19 19.03 -5.82 2.92
CA THR A 19 19.33 -6.15 4.31
C THR A 19 18.25 -7.06 4.86
N LEU A 20 18.65 -8.24 5.28
CA LEU A 20 17.82 -9.32 5.79
C LEU A 20 18.01 -9.43 7.29
N HIS A 21 16.95 -9.16 8.06
CA HIS A 21 16.91 -9.35 9.50
C HIS A 21 15.91 -10.45 9.87
N TRP A 22 16.29 -11.35 10.78
CA TRP A 22 15.38 -12.37 11.31
C TRP A 22 15.78 -12.74 12.74
N ASP A 23 14.86 -13.39 13.44
CA ASP A 23 15.16 -13.98 14.74
C ASP A 23 16.06 -15.24 14.59
N SER A 24 17.31 -15.11 15.00
CA SER A 24 18.30 -16.18 14.98
C SER A 24 18.19 -17.16 16.15
N SER A 25 17.32 -16.89 17.15
CA SER A 25 17.13 -17.76 18.31
C SER A 25 16.59 -19.15 17.94
N ALA A 26 15.84 -19.23 16.83
CA ALA A 26 15.27 -20.46 16.29
C ALA A 26 16.18 -21.20 15.29
N GLY A 27 17.46 -20.81 15.18
CA GLY A 27 18.46 -21.42 14.31
C GLY A 27 18.75 -20.62 13.04
N SER A 28 19.27 -21.28 12.01
CA SER A 28 19.70 -20.59 10.78
C SER A 28 18.59 -20.47 9.73
N ALA A 29 18.62 -19.40 8.93
CA ALA A 29 17.64 -19.11 7.87
C ALA A 29 18.33 -19.09 6.50
N TYR A 30 17.54 -19.38 5.46
CA TYR A 30 17.98 -19.39 4.08
C TYR A 30 17.09 -18.47 3.24
N PHE A 31 17.74 -17.57 2.49
CA PHE A 31 17.09 -16.60 1.63
C PHE A 31 17.62 -16.78 0.21
N ILE A 32 16.78 -16.68 -0.80
CA ILE A 32 17.17 -16.66 -2.21
C ILE A 32 16.69 -15.33 -2.78
N ILE A 33 17.47 -14.76 -3.69
CA ILE A 33 17.02 -13.62 -4.50
C ILE A 33 16.92 -14.10 -5.94
N ALA A 34 15.75 -13.94 -6.53
CA ALA A 34 15.45 -14.35 -7.90
C ALA A 34 14.84 -13.19 -8.68
N ASP A 35 14.93 -13.24 -10.01
CA ASP A 35 14.17 -12.35 -10.87
C ASP A 35 12.71 -12.81 -11.03
N ALA A 36 11.96 -12.10 -11.88
CA ALA A 36 10.57 -12.40 -12.19
C ALA A 36 10.34 -13.77 -12.87
N ASN A 37 11.37 -14.36 -13.48
CA ASN A 37 11.32 -15.68 -14.11
C ASN A 37 11.76 -16.81 -13.17
N GLU A 38 12.01 -16.49 -11.90
CA GLU A 38 12.58 -17.39 -10.89
C GLU A 38 14.03 -17.80 -11.18
N ASP A 39 14.74 -17.05 -12.03
CA ASP A 39 16.17 -17.25 -12.23
C ASP A 39 16.93 -16.70 -11.01
N PHE A 40 17.71 -17.56 -10.35
CA PHE A 40 18.41 -17.23 -9.12
C PHE A 40 19.60 -16.30 -9.37
N LEU A 41 19.59 -15.13 -8.73
CA LEU A 41 20.58 -14.07 -8.90
C LEU A 41 21.72 -14.16 -7.89
N THR A 42 21.47 -14.78 -6.73
CA THR A 42 22.50 -15.04 -5.72
C THR A 42 22.65 -16.53 -5.45
N PRO A 43 23.89 -17.03 -5.37
CA PRO A 43 24.13 -18.32 -4.76
C PRO A 43 24.14 -18.11 -3.24
N VAL A 44 22.98 -18.01 -2.59
CA VAL A 44 22.96 -18.22 -1.15
C VAL A 44 23.26 -19.70 -0.97
N THR A 45 24.52 -20.02 -0.66
CA THR A 45 25.01 -21.41 -0.57
C THR A 45 25.17 -21.87 0.87
N THR A 46 24.82 -21.04 1.86
CA THR A 46 24.95 -21.41 3.26
C THR A 46 23.88 -20.76 4.13
N TYR A 47 23.32 -21.56 5.04
CA TYR A 47 22.46 -21.12 6.11
C TYR A 47 23.14 -20.07 6.98
N SER A 48 22.51 -18.91 7.21
CA SER A 48 23.03 -17.89 8.11
C SER A 48 22.32 -17.94 9.47
N SER A 49 23.07 -17.74 10.56
CA SER A 49 22.55 -17.58 11.92
C SER A 49 22.58 -16.12 12.39
N SER A 50 22.82 -15.14 11.51
CA SER A 50 22.88 -13.72 11.85
C SER A 50 22.40 -12.87 10.68
N PRO A 51 21.74 -11.71 10.91
CA PRO A 51 21.30 -10.80 9.85
C PRO A 51 22.36 -10.60 8.78
N ALA A 52 21.92 -10.51 7.53
CA ALA A 52 22.78 -10.45 6.36
C ALA A 52 22.49 -9.20 5.54
N THR A 53 23.54 -8.58 5.00
CA THR A 53 23.42 -7.49 4.04
C THR A 53 24.05 -7.97 2.74
N ILE A 54 23.27 -7.94 1.67
CA ILE A 54 23.66 -8.41 0.34
C ILE A 54 23.62 -7.18 -0.58
N ASN A 55 24.79 -6.77 -1.07
CA ASN A 55 24.85 -5.81 -2.16
C ASN A 55 24.63 -6.59 -3.47
N MET A 56 23.49 -6.37 -4.11
CA MET A 56 23.11 -6.98 -5.39
C MET A 56 23.78 -6.29 -6.59
N GLY A 57 24.58 -5.26 -6.32
CA GLY A 57 25.11 -4.35 -7.32
C GLY A 57 23.98 -3.70 -8.08
N ASN A 58 24.28 -3.40 -9.33
CA ASN A 58 23.38 -2.71 -10.21
C ASN A 58 22.39 -3.66 -10.91
N LEU A 59 21.22 -3.87 -10.29
CA LEU A 59 20.14 -4.66 -10.88
C LEU A 59 19.51 -3.94 -12.07
N ALA A 60 19.13 -4.68 -13.11
CA ALA A 60 18.36 -4.13 -14.23
C ALA A 60 16.97 -3.66 -13.75
N ALA A 61 16.33 -2.78 -14.51
CA ALA A 61 14.94 -2.44 -14.23
C ALA A 61 14.05 -3.70 -14.40
N GLY A 62 13.21 -3.99 -13.42
CA GLY A 62 12.40 -5.20 -13.39
C GLY A 62 11.92 -5.61 -12.01
N TRP A 63 11.15 -6.69 -11.98
CA TRP A 63 10.63 -7.30 -10.76
C TRP A 63 11.55 -8.40 -10.25
N TYR A 64 11.71 -8.42 -8.92
CA TYR A 64 12.59 -9.34 -8.20
C TYR A 64 11.88 -9.83 -6.95
N GLN A 65 12.35 -10.96 -6.43
CA GLN A 65 11.79 -11.57 -5.25
C GLN A 65 12.86 -12.05 -4.28
N VAL A 66 12.58 -11.88 -2.99
CA VAL A 66 13.30 -12.48 -1.87
C VAL A 66 12.47 -13.65 -1.35
N ILE A 67 13.01 -14.85 -1.46
CA ILE A 67 12.36 -16.09 -1.04
C ILE A 67 13.05 -16.59 0.22
N CYS A 68 12.33 -16.67 1.33
CA CYS A 68 12.80 -17.33 2.54
C CYS A 68 12.36 -18.82 2.52
N ALA A 69 13.32 -19.73 2.47
CA ALA A 69 13.09 -21.18 2.60
C ALA A 69 13.52 -21.64 4.01
N PRO A 70 12.60 -22.10 4.87
CA PRO A 70 12.97 -22.59 6.19
C PRO A 70 13.67 -23.95 6.10
N THR A 71 14.56 -24.23 7.05
CA THR A 71 15.02 -25.60 7.32
C THR A 71 13.81 -26.47 7.67
N ALA A 72 13.76 -27.69 7.15
CA ALA A 72 12.68 -28.64 7.42
C ALA A 72 12.41 -28.74 8.94
N GLY A 73 11.18 -28.42 9.36
CA GLY A 73 10.72 -28.55 10.76
C GLY A 73 10.54 -27.25 11.55
N THR A 74 10.84 -26.06 11.01
CA THR A 74 10.52 -24.78 11.67
C THR A 74 9.36 -24.07 10.97
N VAL A 75 8.27 -23.81 11.71
CA VAL A 75 7.09 -23.09 11.24
C VAL A 75 7.04 -21.72 11.89
N ASN A 76 7.10 -20.68 11.05
CA ASN A 76 7.10 -19.24 11.39
C ASN A 76 8.37 -18.69 12.04
N ARG A 77 9.09 -17.88 11.25
CA ARG A 77 10.05 -16.91 11.76
C ARG A 77 9.57 -15.52 11.36
N ASP A 78 9.59 -14.61 12.32
CA ASP A 78 9.44 -13.20 12.00
C ASP A 78 10.75 -12.71 11.39
N TYR A 79 10.62 -12.05 10.24
CA TYR A 79 11.74 -11.48 9.53
C TYR A 79 11.33 -10.12 8.95
N THR A 80 12.31 -9.23 8.88
CA THR A 80 12.20 -7.92 8.24
C THR A 80 13.16 -7.91 7.06
N ILE A 81 12.66 -7.53 5.90
CA ILE A 81 13.48 -7.28 4.71
C ILE A 81 13.48 -5.78 4.51
N THR A 82 14.66 -5.18 4.57
CA THR A 82 14.86 -3.78 4.18
C THR A 82 15.57 -3.79 2.84
N ILE A 83 15.00 -3.07 1.87
CA ILE A 83 15.59 -2.90 0.55
C ILE A 83 15.94 -1.43 0.42
N GLU A 84 17.23 -1.15 0.31
CA GLU A 84 17.76 0.20 0.17
C GLU A 84 18.41 0.31 -1.21
N CYS A 85 18.15 1.41 -1.90
CA CYS A 85 18.90 1.76 -3.10
C CYS A 85 19.94 2.79 -2.69
N GLU A 86 21.22 2.57 -3.00
CA GLU A 86 22.33 3.41 -2.54
C GLU A 86 22.27 4.84 -3.12
N LYS A 87 21.38 5.08 -4.08
CA LYS A 87 21.08 6.42 -4.57
C LYS A 87 19.57 6.59 -4.70
N ASP A 88 19.08 7.70 -4.16
CA ASP A 88 17.71 8.14 -4.42
C ASP A 88 17.49 8.14 -5.93
N TYR A 89 16.46 7.41 -6.38
CA TYR A 89 15.94 7.59 -7.72
C TYR A 89 15.72 9.11 -7.90
N THR A 90 15.94 9.65 -9.08
CA THR A 90 15.58 11.04 -9.39
C THR A 90 14.97 10.98 -10.77
N LEU A 91 13.67 11.32 -10.88
CA LEU A 91 13.02 11.39 -12.18
C LEU A 91 13.81 12.38 -13.05
N SER A 92 14.25 11.93 -14.22
CA SER A 92 14.99 12.79 -15.14
C SER A 92 14.10 13.99 -15.53
N GLY A 93 14.47 15.19 -15.09
CA GLY A 93 13.78 16.43 -15.43
C GLY A 93 13.09 17.16 -14.26
N GLU A 94 13.07 16.61 -13.04
CA GLU A 94 12.53 17.31 -11.88
C GLU A 94 13.60 18.21 -11.20
N PRO A 95 13.37 19.53 -11.06
CA PRO A 95 14.36 20.49 -10.57
C PRO A 95 14.59 20.44 -9.05
N THR A 96 13.79 19.66 -8.33
CA THR A 96 13.89 19.50 -6.87
C THR A 96 14.39 18.10 -6.59
N ASN A 97 15.47 17.96 -5.81
CA ASN A 97 16.00 16.69 -5.25
C ASN A 97 14.98 16.00 -4.31
N THR A 98 13.78 15.76 -4.80
CA THR A 98 12.65 15.19 -4.09
C THR A 98 12.72 13.68 -4.27
N PRO A 99 12.76 12.88 -3.18
CA PRO A 99 12.76 11.43 -3.27
C PRO A 99 11.57 10.95 -4.11
N VAL A 100 11.77 9.97 -4.99
CA VAL A 100 10.77 9.59 -6.01
C VAL A 100 9.52 8.93 -5.44
N PHE A 101 9.55 8.55 -4.18
CA PHE A 101 8.37 8.09 -3.45
C PHE A 101 7.87 9.18 -2.48
N THR A 102 7.82 10.41 -2.95
CA THR A 102 7.20 11.51 -2.21
C THR A 102 5.69 11.46 -2.38
N GLY A 103 4.97 11.51 -1.26
CA GLY A 103 3.51 11.64 -1.28
C GLY A 103 3.08 13.00 -1.86
N VAL A 104 1.86 13.08 -2.37
CA VAL A 104 1.31 14.29 -3.02
C VAL A 104 1.35 15.53 -2.10
N ALA A 105 1.22 15.34 -0.78
CA ALA A 105 1.27 16.41 0.23
C ALA A 105 2.32 16.08 1.31
N PRO A 106 3.62 16.19 1.02
CA PRO A 106 4.69 15.68 1.91
C PRO A 106 4.81 16.41 3.24
N GLN A 107 4.21 17.60 3.35
CA GLN A 107 4.20 18.42 4.56
C GLN A 107 2.93 18.27 5.39
N SER A 108 1.97 17.45 4.96
CA SER A 108 0.73 17.23 5.72
C SER A 108 0.99 16.38 6.97
N ASN A 109 0.28 16.70 8.05
CA ASN A 109 0.21 15.82 9.22
C ASN A 109 -0.78 14.68 8.95
N ILE A 110 -0.50 13.50 9.51
CA ILE A 110 -1.32 12.30 9.32
C ILE A 110 -1.89 11.84 10.65
N ILE A 111 -3.19 11.53 10.66
CA ILE A 111 -3.87 10.88 11.79
C ILE A 111 -4.41 9.54 11.30
N CYS A 112 -4.02 8.46 11.98
CA CYS A 112 -4.41 7.09 11.62
C CYS A 112 -5.52 6.57 12.53
N LEU A 113 -6.68 6.26 11.95
CA LEU A 113 -7.76 5.53 12.62
C LEU A 113 -7.79 4.11 12.05
N LYS A 114 -7.29 3.13 12.80
CA LYS A 114 -7.26 1.71 12.36
C LYS A 114 -8.66 1.13 12.43
N VAL A 115 -9.28 0.94 11.26
CA VAL A 115 -10.60 0.31 11.10
C VAL A 115 -10.55 -1.07 10.44
N LEU A 116 -9.37 -1.48 9.96
CA LEU A 116 -9.11 -2.79 9.35
C LEU A 116 -8.06 -3.56 10.16
N ASP A 117 -8.26 -4.87 10.23
CA ASP A 117 -7.32 -5.84 10.79
C ASP A 117 -6.15 -6.13 9.84
N ASP A 118 -5.28 -7.07 10.24
CA ASP A 118 -4.06 -7.39 9.52
C ASP A 118 -4.32 -8.22 8.24
N THR A 119 -5.57 -8.62 8.00
CA THR A 119 -6.03 -9.23 6.73
C THR A 119 -6.63 -8.20 5.77
N GLY A 120 -6.73 -6.93 6.19
CA GLY A 120 -7.40 -5.88 5.43
C GLY A 120 -8.92 -5.88 5.59
N SER A 121 -9.46 -6.58 6.60
CA SER A 121 -10.90 -6.72 6.83
C SER A 121 -11.35 -5.91 8.06
N GLY A 122 -12.61 -5.47 8.07
CA GLY A 122 -13.20 -4.74 9.19
C GLY A 122 -14.72 -4.76 9.12
N THR A 123 -15.38 -4.13 10.10
CA THR A 123 -16.84 -4.01 10.13
C THR A 123 -17.29 -2.59 9.81
N ASP A 124 -18.51 -2.46 9.31
CA ASP A 124 -19.21 -1.18 9.19
C ASP A 124 -19.25 -0.43 10.52
N GLN A 125 -19.46 -1.14 11.64
CA GLN A 125 -19.46 -0.53 12.97
C GLN A 125 -18.10 0.09 13.34
N MET A 126 -16.98 -0.53 12.99
CA MET A 126 -15.65 0.05 13.23
C MET A 126 -15.47 1.36 12.44
N LEU A 127 -15.97 1.39 11.20
CA LEU A 127 -15.94 2.57 10.36
C LEU A 127 -16.84 3.69 10.92
N LEU A 128 -18.06 3.36 11.34
CA LEU A 128 -18.99 4.30 11.99
C LEU A 128 -18.42 4.88 13.29
N ASN A 129 -17.72 4.08 14.09
CA ASN A 129 -17.03 4.55 15.29
C ASN A 129 -15.90 5.53 14.94
N ALA A 130 -15.14 5.28 13.87
CA ALA A 130 -14.11 6.20 13.39
C ALA A 130 -14.72 7.53 12.92
N PHE A 131 -15.83 7.50 12.18
CA PHE A 131 -16.54 8.71 11.76
C PHE A 131 -17.08 9.50 12.94
N THR A 132 -17.65 8.83 13.93
CA THR A 132 -18.10 9.46 15.17
C THR A 132 -16.93 10.12 15.90
N TRP A 133 -15.75 9.49 15.92
CA TRP A 133 -14.55 10.08 16.50
C TRP A 133 -14.11 11.33 15.72
N ILE A 134 -14.13 11.29 14.39
CA ILE A 134 -13.80 12.44 13.52
C ILE A 134 -14.77 13.59 13.74
N SER A 135 -16.08 13.34 13.79
CA SER A 135 -17.09 14.36 14.05
C SER A 135 -16.85 15.06 15.41
N ASN A 136 -16.58 14.27 16.46
CA ASN A 136 -16.36 14.80 17.80
C ASN A 136 -15.00 15.49 18.01
N ASN A 137 -13.96 15.08 17.29
CA ASN A 137 -12.58 15.50 17.59
C ASN A 137 -11.88 16.20 16.42
N GLY A 138 -12.27 15.96 15.18
CA GLY A 138 -11.52 16.33 13.99
C GLY A 138 -11.28 17.83 13.86
N LYS A 139 -12.25 18.66 14.28
CA LYS A 139 -12.11 20.13 14.29
C LYS A 139 -11.38 20.68 15.53
N ASN A 140 -10.98 19.83 16.47
CA ASN A 140 -10.16 20.26 17.60
C ASN A 140 -8.83 20.82 17.07
N PRO A 141 -8.35 22.00 17.55
CA PRO A 141 -7.08 22.58 17.11
C PRO A 141 -5.86 21.66 17.22
N ALA A 142 -5.90 20.65 18.11
CA ALA A 142 -4.84 19.66 18.25
C ALA A 142 -4.73 18.70 17.03
N TYR A 143 -5.84 18.46 16.33
CA TYR A 143 -5.90 17.55 15.19
C TYR A 143 -6.09 18.31 13.86
N ASN A 144 -7.00 19.27 13.83
CA ASN A 144 -7.32 20.12 12.69
C ASN A 144 -7.47 19.31 11.38
N ILE A 145 -8.28 18.25 11.43
CA ILE A 145 -8.55 17.37 10.29
C ILE A 145 -9.33 18.16 9.23
N THR A 146 -8.79 18.16 8.02
CA THR A 146 -9.42 18.75 6.83
C THR A 146 -9.95 17.68 5.89
N THR A 147 -9.22 16.58 5.71
CA THR A 147 -9.52 15.53 4.74
C THR A 147 -9.54 14.15 5.40
N VAL A 148 -10.48 13.31 4.97
CA VAL A 148 -10.64 11.91 5.38
C VAL A 148 -10.49 11.04 4.14
N SER A 149 -9.42 10.25 4.08
CA SER A 149 -9.13 9.34 2.97
C SER A 149 -9.47 7.89 3.35
N MET A 150 -10.22 7.20 2.48
CA MET A 150 -10.78 5.87 2.76
C MET A 150 -10.62 4.95 1.54
N SER A 151 -9.47 4.29 1.43
CA SER A 151 -9.20 3.26 0.42
C SER A 151 -9.74 1.90 0.89
N LEU A 152 -11.06 1.78 0.97
CA LEU A 152 -11.78 0.59 1.41
C LEU A 152 -13.17 0.54 0.75
N GLY A 153 -13.82 -0.61 0.82
CA GLY A 153 -15.15 -0.81 0.23
C GLY A 153 -15.82 -2.10 0.71
N PHE A 154 -17.09 -2.26 0.37
CA PHE A 154 -17.90 -3.43 0.71
C PHE A 154 -18.13 -4.38 -0.49
N GLY A 155 -17.25 -4.36 -1.50
CA GLY A 155 -17.32 -5.24 -2.69
C GLY A 155 -18.66 -5.13 -3.43
N GLY A 156 -19.09 -3.91 -3.72
CA GLY A 156 -20.42 -3.61 -4.29
C GLY A 156 -21.59 -3.64 -3.29
N GLY A 157 -21.33 -4.02 -2.03
CA GLY A 157 -22.33 -3.99 -0.96
C GLY A 157 -22.83 -2.57 -0.65
N ILE A 158 -24.11 -2.46 -0.34
CA ILE A 158 -24.78 -1.20 0.01
C ILE A 158 -24.95 -1.14 1.53
N VAL A 159 -24.36 -0.12 2.16
CA VAL A 159 -24.36 0.11 3.60
C VAL A 159 -24.81 1.56 3.87
N PRO A 160 -26.13 1.83 3.87
CA PRO A 160 -26.66 3.20 3.90
C PRO A 160 -26.26 4.01 5.14
N THR A 161 -26.01 3.33 6.26
CA THR A 161 -25.53 3.95 7.50
C THR A 161 -24.14 4.55 7.34
N VAL A 162 -23.23 3.87 6.64
CA VAL A 162 -21.89 4.35 6.30
C VAL A 162 -21.99 5.54 5.34
N ASP A 163 -22.81 5.44 4.30
CA ASP A 163 -22.98 6.52 3.32
C ASP A 163 -23.55 7.79 3.96
N THR A 164 -24.54 7.63 4.84
CA THR A 164 -25.14 8.73 5.60
C THR A 164 -24.10 9.38 6.52
N ALA A 165 -23.29 8.58 7.21
CA ALA A 165 -22.25 9.10 8.11
C ALA A 165 -21.19 9.90 7.35
N ILE A 166 -20.79 9.46 6.15
CA ILE A 166 -19.87 10.21 5.28
C ILE A 166 -20.50 11.52 4.83
N ASN A 167 -21.75 11.49 4.38
CA ASN A 167 -22.45 12.72 3.97
C ASN A 167 -22.52 13.73 5.12
N ASN A 168 -22.75 13.27 6.35
CA ASN A 168 -22.76 14.13 7.54
C ASN A 168 -21.37 14.71 7.82
N LEU A 169 -20.28 13.94 7.71
CA LEU A 169 -18.92 14.48 7.84
C LEU A 169 -18.63 15.57 6.80
N VAL A 170 -19.11 15.39 5.57
CA VAL A 170 -18.96 16.43 4.55
C VAL A 170 -19.73 17.70 4.92
N ASP A 171 -20.94 17.57 5.48
CA ASP A 171 -21.72 18.71 5.99
C ASP A 171 -21.06 19.41 7.19
N GLU A 172 -20.30 18.67 7.99
CA GLU A 172 -19.46 19.21 9.07
C GLU A 172 -18.18 19.90 8.54
N GLY A 173 -17.97 19.90 7.23
CA GLY A 173 -16.87 20.60 6.56
C GLY A 173 -15.59 19.78 6.45
N PHE A 174 -15.67 18.45 6.44
CA PHE A 174 -14.56 17.57 6.08
C PHE A 174 -14.61 17.21 4.59
N ILE A 175 -13.44 17.06 3.95
CA ILE A 175 -13.36 16.52 2.59
C ILE A 175 -13.24 15.00 2.71
N CYS A 176 -14.28 14.27 2.33
CA CYS A 176 -14.25 12.80 2.34
C CYS A 176 -13.91 12.26 0.96
N VAL A 177 -12.89 11.41 0.87
CA VAL A 177 -12.42 10.77 -0.37
C VAL A 177 -12.45 9.26 -0.18
N THR A 178 -13.02 8.53 -1.14
CA THR A 178 -13.12 7.07 -1.09
C THR A 178 -12.79 6.42 -2.44
N SER A 179 -12.48 5.13 -2.43
CA SER A 179 -12.23 4.34 -3.65
C SER A 179 -13.52 3.91 -4.33
N ALA A 180 -13.54 3.91 -5.67
CA ALA A 180 -14.64 3.34 -6.46
C ALA A 180 -14.79 1.82 -6.26
N GLY A 181 -13.69 1.12 -5.97
CA GLY A 181 -13.64 -0.34 -5.86
C GLY A 181 -12.77 -0.98 -6.94
N ASN A 182 -12.52 -2.29 -6.78
CA ASN A 182 -11.62 -3.07 -7.64
C ASN A 182 -12.37 -4.22 -8.36
N ASP A 183 -13.68 -4.08 -8.52
CA ASP A 183 -14.56 -5.11 -9.07
C ASP A 183 -14.81 -4.95 -10.59
N GLY A 184 -14.10 -4.02 -11.23
CA GLY A 184 -14.21 -3.73 -12.65
C GLY A 184 -15.63 -3.35 -13.07
N THR A 185 -16.02 -3.75 -14.29
CA THR A 185 -17.36 -3.46 -14.82
C THR A 185 -18.43 -4.48 -14.46
N VAL A 186 -18.10 -5.44 -13.58
CA VAL A 186 -18.98 -6.58 -13.26
C VAL A 186 -19.88 -6.25 -12.07
N ILE A 187 -19.35 -5.48 -11.12
CA ILE A 187 -20.06 -5.08 -9.91
C ILE A 187 -20.08 -3.55 -9.88
N PRO A 188 -21.25 -2.91 -9.72
CA PRO A 188 -21.35 -1.47 -9.63
C PRO A 188 -20.64 -0.94 -8.38
N ILE A 189 -20.30 0.34 -8.39
CA ILE A 189 -19.80 1.04 -7.20
C ILE A 189 -20.79 0.84 -6.04
N GLY A 190 -20.28 0.32 -4.92
CA GLY A 190 -21.02 0.15 -3.67
C GLY A 190 -20.62 1.20 -2.63
N SER A 191 -21.03 0.99 -1.38
CA SER A 191 -20.58 1.84 -0.27
C SER A 191 -19.06 1.65 -0.02
N PRO A 192 -18.34 2.71 0.41
CA PRO A 192 -18.81 4.08 0.59
C PRO A 192 -18.83 4.94 -0.69
N GLY A 193 -18.44 4.38 -1.84
CA GLY A 193 -18.32 5.08 -3.12
C GLY A 193 -19.62 5.68 -3.68
N ILE A 194 -20.78 5.28 -3.16
CA ILE A 194 -22.09 5.85 -3.51
C ILE A 194 -22.56 6.97 -2.55
N ALA A 195 -21.78 7.31 -1.53
CA ALA A 195 -22.11 8.42 -0.65
C ALA A 195 -22.09 9.74 -1.43
N GLN A 196 -23.27 10.36 -1.59
CA GLN A 196 -23.52 11.49 -2.51
C GLN A 196 -22.55 12.67 -2.39
N LYS A 197 -22.01 12.95 -1.20
CA LYS A 197 -21.19 14.14 -0.93
C LYS A 197 -19.70 13.87 -0.93
N CYS A 198 -19.27 12.61 -1.04
CA CYS A 198 -17.85 12.27 -1.06
C CYS A 198 -17.26 12.32 -2.47
N ILE A 199 -15.93 12.35 -2.54
CA ILE A 199 -15.19 12.21 -3.79
C ILE A 199 -14.85 10.73 -3.97
N THR A 200 -15.46 10.09 -4.97
CA THR A 200 -15.19 8.69 -5.33
C THR A 200 -14.13 8.64 -6.42
N VAL A 201 -13.05 7.89 -6.19
CA VAL A 201 -11.85 7.86 -7.03
C VAL A 201 -11.69 6.51 -7.71
N GLY A 202 -11.66 6.52 -9.06
CA GLY A 202 -11.28 5.38 -9.89
C GLY A 202 -9.78 5.32 -10.17
N SER A 203 -9.35 4.27 -10.87
CA SER A 203 -7.92 4.03 -11.16
C SER A 203 -7.62 4.11 -12.66
N VAL A 204 -6.46 4.68 -12.99
CA VAL A 204 -5.91 4.76 -14.36
C VAL A 204 -4.45 4.29 -14.36
N ASN A 205 -3.97 3.82 -15.51
CA ASN A 205 -2.56 3.50 -15.72
C ASN A 205 -1.76 4.74 -16.18
N ASP A 206 -0.45 4.56 -16.38
CA ASP A 206 0.46 5.63 -16.83
C ASP A 206 0.16 6.16 -18.24
N ALA A 207 -0.65 5.45 -19.02
CA ALA A 207 -1.15 5.89 -20.32
C ALA A 207 -2.48 6.67 -20.20
N PHE A 208 -2.92 7.01 -18.98
CA PHE A 208 -4.20 7.64 -18.68
C PHE A 208 -5.43 6.81 -19.09
N GLU A 209 -5.28 5.49 -19.17
CA GLU A 209 -6.36 4.56 -19.48
C GLU A 209 -6.96 4.01 -18.20
N VAL A 210 -8.29 3.90 -18.13
CA VAL A 210 -8.97 3.27 -17.00
C VAL A 210 -8.55 1.79 -16.92
N VAL A 211 -8.04 1.37 -15.78
CA VAL A 211 -7.61 -0.02 -15.56
C VAL A 211 -8.82 -0.95 -15.46
N TYR A 212 -8.69 -2.17 -15.98
CA TYR A 212 -9.81 -3.12 -16.11
C TYR A 212 -10.51 -3.47 -14.79
N TYR A 213 -9.79 -3.38 -13.67
CA TYR A 213 -10.33 -3.65 -12.34
C TYR A 213 -10.97 -2.43 -11.69
N SER A 214 -10.77 -1.21 -12.21
CA SER A 214 -11.40 -0.03 -11.61
C SER A 214 -12.91 -0.17 -11.70
N SER A 215 -13.59 -0.22 -10.55
CA SER A 215 -15.05 -0.19 -10.53
C SER A 215 -15.55 1.09 -11.21
N ASN A 216 -16.60 0.94 -12.01
CA ASN A 216 -17.24 2.03 -12.71
C ASN A 216 -18.68 2.22 -12.21
N GLY A 217 -19.16 3.46 -12.31
CA GLY A 217 -20.56 3.76 -12.05
C GLY A 217 -21.46 3.01 -13.02
N ASP A 218 -22.66 2.68 -12.59
CA ASP A 218 -23.64 2.00 -13.42
C ASP A 218 -24.01 2.86 -14.64
N ASN A 219 -24.22 2.21 -15.80
CA ASN A 219 -24.78 2.84 -17.00
C ASN A 219 -26.31 3.01 -16.92
N THR A 220 -26.92 2.65 -15.78
CA THR A 220 -28.35 2.81 -15.51
C THR A 220 -28.58 3.79 -14.36
N TYR A 221 -29.02 5.01 -14.72
CA TYR A 221 -29.49 6.11 -13.86
C TYR A 221 -30.45 5.66 -12.72
N TYR A 222 -30.43 6.33 -11.56
CA TYR A 222 -31.29 7.46 -11.15
C TYR A 222 -30.92 8.01 -9.76
#